data_AF-A0A8T2QIB6-F1
#
_entry.id   AF-A0A8T2QIB6-F1
#
_cell.length_a   1.000
_cell.length_b   1.000
_cell.length_c   1.000
_cell.angle_alpha   90.00
_cell.angle_beta   90.00
_cell.angle_gamma   90.00
#
_symmetry.space_group_name_H-M   'P 1'
#
loop_
_entity.id
_entity.type
_entity.pdbx_description
1 polymer ?
#
loop_
_entity_poly.entity_id
_entity_poly.type
_entity_poly.pdbx_seq_one_letter_code
_entity_poly.pdbx_strand_id
1 'polypeptide(L)'
;MASRLLLKHPLRYPGSSIIFRHRAVPPFSGSGGGGGGGGGSEVACKLGSRASASWPRSGHLLRMDSRHREGGKRSLAVDAIAQAATAAAKEDDMVYRKTIYDHEDWNRHRCNRRHMRHMLAIATSRVVAGLLPPVVRLTMVASVIVLYNIFLTGYFPCVGILHVSSLPFQLAAPALALLLVFRTNASYGRYDEARKSWATIASRSRDMARQAVTFFRHPADASLLHHLLQHLIALPYCVKDHLTREDDLRKELTDIVKVEDDDLTAIMSSTHRPNYVLQAMSYIVHSSRISDMQKAVLDSNIVSLQDQVVGCERLFTTPIPLCYTRLTSRILVVWHLLLPLALWDQCTWITIPATFLSAAALFCIEEVGVLIEEPFSILPLSTISNTIRSNVVTILQQHQEWSILRNGLTVFMESPARTNLVDKVCNVRHIYY
;
A
#
# COMPACT_ATOMS: atom_id res chain seq x y z
N MET A 1 -16.94 52.75 -42.35
CA MET A 1 -15.46 52.79 -42.47
C MET A 1 -14.92 51.68 -41.57
N ALA A 2 -14.57 50.47 -42.02
CA ALA A 2 -13.70 50.04 -43.15
C ALA A 2 -12.20 50.32 -42.86
N SER A 3 -11.22 49.43 -43.08
CA SER A 3 -11.17 48.05 -43.64
C SER A 3 -10.13 47.20 -42.87
N ARG A 4 -10.07 45.85 -42.85
CA ARG A 4 -10.75 44.74 -43.55
C ARG A 4 -10.19 44.21 -44.90
N LEU A 5 -8.86 44.02 -45.04
CA LEU A 5 -8.22 43.17 -46.07
C LEU A 5 -7.16 42.24 -45.40
N LEU A 6 -7.18 40.89 -45.45
CA LEU A 6 -7.13 39.91 -46.56
C LEU A 6 -5.71 39.80 -47.17
N LEU A 7 -5.10 38.65 -47.55
CA LEU A 7 -5.46 37.21 -47.51
C LEU A 7 -4.25 36.32 -47.96
N LYS A 8 -4.37 34.98 -47.85
CA LYS A 8 -3.61 33.88 -48.55
C LYS A 8 -2.13 33.70 -48.15
N HIS A 9 -1.68 32.51 -47.72
CA HIS A 9 -1.72 31.25 -48.49
C HIS A 9 -2.06 29.99 -47.65
N PRO A 10 -2.67 28.95 -48.25
CA PRO A 10 -2.89 27.65 -47.61
C PRO A 10 -1.85 26.59 -48.01
N LEU A 11 -1.59 25.62 -47.12
CA LEU A 11 -0.99 24.32 -47.45
C LEU A 11 -1.92 23.18 -46.98
N ARG A 12 -1.93 22.07 -47.71
CA ARG A 12 -3.01 21.06 -47.73
C ARG A 12 -2.49 19.66 -47.39
N TYR A 13 -3.13 19.00 -46.40
CA TYR A 13 -3.18 17.54 -46.14
C TYR A 13 -1.85 16.79 -45.82
N PRO A 14 -1.92 15.53 -45.33
CA PRO A 14 -3.00 14.79 -44.64
C PRO A 14 -2.64 14.54 -43.15
N GLY A 15 -3.43 13.89 -42.27
CA GLY A 15 -4.75 13.25 -42.41
C GLY A 15 -4.82 11.96 -41.57
N SER A 16 -5.16 12.06 -40.28
CA SER A 16 -5.53 10.90 -39.43
C SER A 16 -6.27 11.35 -38.16
N SER A 17 -7.59 11.52 -38.27
CA SER A 17 -8.45 11.90 -37.14
C SER A 17 -8.79 10.68 -36.27
N ILE A 18 -8.30 10.62 -35.03
CA ILE A 18 -8.81 9.67 -34.02
C ILE A 18 -9.89 10.37 -33.21
N ILE A 19 -11.14 9.94 -33.40
CA ILE A 19 -12.32 10.51 -32.75
C ILE A 19 -12.45 9.93 -31.33
N PHE A 20 -12.17 10.75 -30.31
CA PHE A 20 -12.60 10.47 -28.94
C PHE A 20 -14.11 10.70 -28.80
N ARG A 21 -14.91 9.63 -28.82
CA ARG A 21 -16.32 9.69 -28.42
C ARG A 21 -16.43 9.76 -26.89
N HIS A 22 -16.54 10.97 -26.35
CA HIS A 22 -17.13 11.16 -25.02
C HIS A 22 -18.59 10.67 -25.05
N ARG A 23 -18.91 9.64 -24.26
CA ARG A 23 -20.31 9.25 -24.00
C ARG A 23 -20.72 9.89 -22.67
N ALA A 24 -21.51 10.96 -22.75
CA ALA A 24 -22.05 11.62 -21.58
C ALA A 24 -23.04 10.70 -20.85
N VAL A 25 -22.98 10.70 -19.51
CA VAL A 25 -23.96 10.04 -18.64
C VAL A 25 -25.07 11.05 -18.33
N PRO A 26 -26.36 10.76 -18.64
CA PRO A 26 -27.46 11.63 -18.26
C PRO A 26 -27.81 11.46 -16.76
N PRO A 27 -28.31 12.51 -16.08
CA PRO A 27 -28.68 12.43 -14.68
C PRO A 27 -30.00 11.68 -14.47
N PHE A 28 -30.07 10.84 -13.44
CA PHE A 28 -31.31 10.19 -13.02
C PHE A 28 -32.15 11.15 -12.15
N SER A 29 -33.29 11.59 -12.67
CA SER A 29 -34.35 12.24 -11.91
C SER A 29 -35.33 11.20 -11.39
N GLY A 30 -35.56 11.14 -10.07
CA GLY A 30 -36.59 10.28 -9.49
C GLY A 30 -37.95 10.98 -9.40
N SER A 31 -39.01 10.38 -9.93
CA SER A 31 -40.39 10.59 -9.50
C SER A 31 -41.34 9.52 -10.04
N GLY A 32 -42.21 8.99 -9.19
CA GLY A 32 -43.62 8.74 -9.51
C GLY A 32 -44.01 7.59 -10.44
N GLY A 33 -44.26 6.41 -9.85
CA GLY A 33 -45.60 5.82 -9.86
C GLY A 33 -46.09 4.97 -11.05
N GLY A 34 -46.71 3.84 -10.70
CA GLY A 34 -47.94 3.40 -11.37
C GLY A 34 -47.89 2.18 -12.29
N GLY A 35 -48.22 1.01 -11.72
CA GLY A 35 -49.29 0.17 -12.26
C GLY A 35 -49.02 -0.82 -13.42
N GLY A 36 -49.28 -2.09 -13.14
CA GLY A 36 -50.18 -2.88 -14.00
C GLY A 36 -49.57 -3.93 -14.94
N GLY A 37 -49.73 -5.20 -14.55
CA GLY A 37 -50.45 -6.16 -15.41
C GLY A 37 -49.68 -6.94 -16.49
N GLY A 38 -49.26 -8.16 -16.11
CA GLY A 38 -49.76 -9.40 -16.75
C GLY A 38 -49.30 -9.81 -18.16
N GLY A 39 -49.20 -11.13 -18.35
CA GLY A 39 -49.10 -11.78 -19.67
C GLY A 39 -47.76 -12.47 -19.91
N GLY A 40 -47.78 -13.81 -19.88
CA GLY A 40 -46.62 -14.63 -20.25
C GLY A 40 -46.74 -15.20 -21.67
N SER A 41 -45.62 -15.70 -22.20
CA SER A 41 -45.58 -16.85 -23.11
C SER A 41 -44.14 -17.32 -23.29
N GLU A 42 -43.98 -18.63 -23.48
CA GLU A 42 -42.71 -19.29 -23.78
C GLU A 42 -42.27 -19.01 -25.23
N VAL A 43 -41.01 -19.34 -25.57
CA VAL A 43 -40.65 -20.43 -26.53
C VAL A 43 -39.21 -20.30 -27.06
N ALA A 44 -38.54 -21.45 -27.14
CA ALA A 44 -37.38 -21.81 -28.00
C ALA A 44 -36.00 -21.14 -27.84
N CYS A 45 -35.18 -21.84 -27.06
CA CYS A 45 -33.83 -22.30 -27.41
C CYS A 45 -33.40 -22.20 -28.91
N LYS A 46 -32.17 -21.75 -29.16
CA LYS A 46 -31.42 -22.06 -30.39
C LYS A 46 -29.92 -22.21 -30.13
N LEU A 47 -29.36 -23.36 -30.47
CA LEU A 47 -27.92 -23.64 -30.36
C LEU A 47 -27.10 -22.85 -31.40
N GLY A 48 -25.90 -22.42 -31.01
CA GLY A 48 -24.86 -21.89 -31.89
C GLY A 48 -23.47 -22.35 -31.40
N SER A 49 -22.72 -23.02 -32.27
CA SER A 49 -21.52 -23.79 -31.89
C SER A 49 -20.21 -23.11 -32.30
N ARG A 50 -19.13 -23.40 -31.55
CA ARG A 50 -17.69 -23.31 -31.91
C ARG A 50 -17.13 -21.96 -32.43
N ALA A 51 -16.08 -21.49 -31.75
CA ALA A 51 -14.73 -21.43 -32.35
C ALA A 51 -13.65 -21.19 -31.28
N SER A 52 -12.70 -22.13 -31.15
CA SER A 52 -11.43 -21.93 -30.44
C SER A 52 -10.36 -21.47 -31.43
N ALA A 53 -9.61 -20.42 -31.11
CA ALA A 53 -8.55 -19.89 -31.98
C ALA A 53 -7.17 -20.12 -31.34
N SER A 54 -6.40 -21.05 -31.90
CA SER A 54 -5.00 -21.31 -31.56
C SER A 54 -4.06 -20.40 -32.34
N TRP A 55 -2.96 -19.96 -31.70
CA TRP A 55 -1.92 -19.17 -32.34
C TRP A 55 -0.92 -20.08 -33.10
N PRO A 56 -0.55 -19.78 -34.36
CA PRO A 56 0.46 -20.53 -35.09
C PRO A 56 1.88 -20.04 -34.77
N ARG A 57 2.82 -20.99 -34.63
CA ARG A 57 4.26 -20.72 -34.68
C ARG A 57 4.76 -20.83 -36.12
N SER A 58 5.61 -19.90 -36.54
CA SER A 58 6.55 -20.10 -37.64
C SER A 58 7.65 -19.04 -37.54
N GLY A 59 8.90 -19.43 -37.77
CA GLY A 59 10.03 -18.50 -37.82
C GLY A 59 10.90 -18.78 -39.02
N HIS A 60 11.63 -17.78 -39.51
CA HIS A 60 12.85 -17.97 -40.30
C HIS A 60 13.77 -16.75 -40.21
N LEU A 61 15.06 -17.04 -40.39
CA LEU A 61 16.25 -16.21 -40.20
C LEU A 61 16.18 -14.74 -40.67
N LEU A 62 16.88 -13.87 -39.93
CA LEU A 62 17.93 -13.01 -40.50
C LEU A 62 19.03 -12.77 -39.44
N ARG A 63 20.24 -13.26 -39.70
CA ARG A 63 21.40 -13.16 -38.79
C ARG A 63 22.38 -12.12 -39.34
N MET A 64 22.24 -10.86 -38.91
CA MET A 64 23.29 -9.86 -39.12
C MET A 64 24.27 -9.85 -37.95
N ASP A 65 25.55 -9.78 -38.27
CA ASP A 65 26.63 -9.83 -37.28
C ASP A 65 26.96 -8.41 -36.78
N SER A 66 26.78 -8.18 -35.48
CA SER A 66 27.05 -6.90 -34.81
C SER A 66 27.90 -7.06 -33.55
N ARG A 67 28.69 -8.14 -33.48
CA ARG A 67 29.62 -8.40 -32.37
C ARG A 67 30.85 -7.50 -32.42
N HIS A 68 30.72 -6.24 -31.99
CA HIS A 68 31.84 -5.50 -31.38
C HIS A 68 31.43 -4.27 -30.54
N ARG A 69 30.13 -3.91 -30.45
CA ARG A 69 29.68 -2.68 -29.75
C ARG A 69 28.76 -2.90 -28.54
N GLU A 70 28.54 -4.15 -28.11
CA GLU A 70 27.64 -4.48 -26.99
C GLU A 70 28.32 -4.60 -25.61
N GLY A 71 29.63 -4.88 -25.55
CA GLY A 71 30.34 -5.18 -24.29
C GLY A 71 30.23 -4.08 -23.23
N GLY A 72 30.47 -2.81 -23.63
CA GLY A 72 30.39 -1.67 -22.72
C GLY A 72 28.98 -1.31 -22.25
N LYS A 73 27.93 -1.65 -23.01
CA LYS A 73 26.53 -1.44 -22.59
C LYS A 73 26.04 -2.55 -21.65
N ARG A 74 26.54 -3.78 -21.81
CA ARG A 74 26.22 -4.89 -20.90
C ARG A 74 26.85 -4.72 -19.52
N SER A 75 28.10 -4.28 -19.40
CA SER A 75 28.69 -3.98 -18.08
C SER A 75 27.87 -2.94 -17.33
N LEU A 76 27.66 -1.74 -17.89
CA LEU A 76 26.88 -0.69 -17.21
C LEU A 76 25.45 -1.13 -16.81
N ALA A 77 24.81 -1.99 -17.60
CA ALA A 77 23.50 -2.56 -17.25
C ALA A 77 23.61 -3.61 -16.13
N VAL A 78 24.61 -4.49 -16.16
CA VAL A 78 24.87 -5.48 -15.11
C VAL A 78 25.29 -4.81 -13.80
N ASP A 79 26.10 -3.76 -13.86
CA ASP A 79 26.53 -2.96 -12.70
C ASP A 79 25.34 -2.20 -12.09
N ALA A 80 24.44 -1.66 -12.92
CA ALA A 80 23.19 -1.05 -12.46
C ALA A 80 22.21 -2.08 -11.87
N ILE A 81 22.13 -3.30 -12.43
CA ILE A 81 21.32 -4.41 -11.89
C ILE A 81 21.92 -4.93 -10.58
N ALA A 82 23.25 -5.00 -10.44
CA ALA A 82 23.93 -5.38 -9.21
C ALA A 82 23.79 -4.30 -8.12
N GLN A 83 23.81 -3.01 -8.48
CA GLN A 83 23.50 -1.91 -7.57
C GLN A 83 22.03 -1.90 -7.14
N ALA A 84 21.10 -2.22 -8.05
CA ALA A 84 19.68 -2.39 -7.71
C ALA A 84 19.45 -3.63 -6.81
N ALA A 85 20.14 -4.75 -7.08
CA ALA A 85 20.05 -5.96 -6.26
C ALA A 85 20.67 -5.78 -4.86
N THR A 86 21.74 -4.99 -4.73
CA THR A 86 22.33 -4.64 -3.42
C THR A 86 21.59 -3.51 -2.69
N ALA A 87 20.77 -2.73 -3.40
CA ALA A 87 19.76 -1.86 -2.78
C ALA A 87 18.59 -2.71 -2.24
N ALA A 88 18.02 -3.61 -3.06
CA ALA A 88 16.96 -4.53 -2.64
C ALA A 88 17.38 -5.42 -1.46
N ALA A 89 18.59 -5.97 -1.46
CA ALA A 89 19.12 -6.76 -0.33
C ALA A 89 19.42 -5.92 0.94
N LYS A 90 19.38 -4.58 0.87
CA LYS A 90 19.35 -3.69 2.05
C LYS A 90 17.93 -3.34 2.49
N GLU A 91 16.96 -3.56 1.62
CA GLU A 91 15.52 -3.31 1.82
C GLU A 91 14.91 -4.43 2.67
N ASP A 92 15.34 -5.68 2.46
CA ASP A 92 14.96 -6.86 3.27
C ASP A 92 15.32 -6.71 4.78
N ASP A 93 16.36 -5.93 5.09
CA ASP A 93 16.84 -5.67 6.47
C ASP A 93 16.12 -4.45 7.12
N MET A 94 15.06 -3.92 6.49
CA MET A 94 14.22 -2.85 7.05
C MET A 94 13.28 -3.36 8.14
N VAL A 95 13.85 -3.67 9.30
CA VAL A 95 13.11 -3.63 10.57
C VAL A 95 12.80 -2.16 10.91
N TYR A 96 11.87 -1.56 10.16
CA TYR A 96 11.01 -0.53 10.73
C TYR A 96 10.47 -1.08 12.05
N ARG A 97 10.46 -0.27 13.11
CA ARG A 97 9.81 -0.64 14.36
C ARG A 97 8.29 -0.68 14.08
N LYS A 98 7.82 -1.84 13.56
CA LYS A 98 6.44 -2.22 13.22
C LYS A 98 5.59 -2.33 14.49
N THR A 99 5.64 -1.31 15.35
CA THR A 99 4.97 -1.23 16.66
C THR A 99 3.78 -0.28 16.58
N ILE A 100 2.64 -0.75 17.08
CA ILE A 100 1.48 0.11 17.35
C ILE A 100 1.87 1.05 18.50
N TYR A 101 1.61 2.34 18.33
CA TYR A 101 1.86 3.35 19.37
C TYR A 101 1.01 3.09 20.61
N ASP A 102 1.65 2.90 21.76
CA ASP A 102 1.01 2.89 23.07
C ASP A 102 0.96 4.29 23.70
N HIS A 103 0.43 4.38 24.93
CA HIS A 103 0.34 5.65 25.67
C HIS A 103 1.71 6.25 26.03
N GLU A 104 2.74 5.43 26.25
CA GLU A 104 4.08 5.89 26.57
C GLU A 104 4.80 6.43 25.34
N ASP A 105 4.69 5.76 24.19
CA ASP A 105 5.20 6.21 22.89
C ASP A 105 4.53 7.55 22.49
N TRP A 106 3.22 7.71 22.72
CA TRP A 106 2.53 8.99 22.54
C TRP A 106 3.07 10.09 23.46
N ASN A 107 3.30 9.80 24.73
CA ASN A 107 3.88 10.76 25.68
C ASN A 107 5.32 11.15 25.25
N ARG A 108 6.14 10.15 24.90
CA ARG A 108 7.52 10.26 24.41
C ARG A 108 7.64 11.04 23.09
N HIS A 109 6.60 11.03 22.27
CA HIS A 109 6.46 11.78 21.01
C HIS A 109 5.96 13.23 21.21
N ARG A 110 5.17 13.50 22.26
CA ARG A 110 4.75 14.86 22.66
C ARG A 110 5.83 15.64 23.40
N CYS A 111 6.75 14.97 24.11
CA CYS A 111 7.85 15.59 24.84
C CYS A 111 8.67 16.60 24.01
N ASN A 112 8.86 17.84 24.50
CA ASN A 112 9.69 18.86 23.84
C ASN A 112 11.13 18.40 23.53
N ARG A 113 11.71 17.53 24.37
CA ARG A 113 13.04 16.92 24.16
C ARG A 113 13.14 16.05 22.89
N ARG A 114 12.03 15.78 22.19
CA ARG A 114 12.02 15.05 20.91
C ARG A 114 12.94 15.69 19.88
N HIS A 115 12.96 17.02 19.76
CA HIS A 115 13.74 17.70 18.72
C HIS A 115 15.24 17.46 18.89
N MET A 116 15.76 17.57 20.12
CA MET A 116 17.15 17.22 20.42
C MET A 116 17.44 15.74 20.17
N ARG A 117 16.53 14.83 20.57
CA ARG A 117 16.68 13.38 20.33
C ARG A 117 16.75 13.05 18.84
N HIS A 118 15.89 13.66 18.02
CA HIS A 118 15.88 13.48 16.58
C HIS A 118 17.14 14.06 15.93
N MET A 119 17.58 15.26 16.32
CA MET A 119 18.83 15.87 15.83
C MET A 119 20.06 14.99 16.11
N LEU A 120 20.20 14.48 17.34
CA LEU A 120 21.29 13.57 17.72
C LEU A 120 21.21 12.21 16.99
N ALA A 121 20.01 11.79 16.59
CA ALA A 121 19.79 10.56 15.84
C ALA A 121 19.85 10.71 14.31
N ILE A 122 20.14 11.90 13.76
CA ILE A 122 20.27 12.08 12.30
C ILE A 122 21.38 11.19 11.74
N ALA A 123 22.55 11.17 12.40
CA ALA A 123 23.71 10.39 11.96
C ALA A 123 23.52 8.86 12.10
N THR A 124 22.58 8.41 12.92
CA THR A 124 22.26 6.98 13.09
C THR A 124 21.02 6.53 12.30
N SER A 125 20.34 7.46 11.61
CA SER A 125 19.17 7.16 10.78
C SER A 125 19.59 6.45 9.49
N ARG A 126 19.09 5.22 9.28
CA ARG A 126 19.37 4.44 8.06
C ARG A 126 18.89 5.14 6.78
N VAL A 127 17.79 5.92 6.84
CA VAL A 127 17.31 6.74 5.71
C VAL A 127 18.37 7.78 5.30
N VAL A 128 18.96 8.48 6.28
CA VAL A 128 20.01 9.47 6.03
C VAL A 128 21.30 8.80 5.53
N ALA A 129 21.63 7.63 6.07
CA ALA A 129 22.78 6.85 5.60
C ALA A 129 22.60 6.34 4.15
N GLY A 130 21.38 5.95 3.75
CA GLY A 130 21.03 5.56 2.38
C GLY A 130 21.17 6.71 1.38
N LEU A 131 20.93 7.95 1.82
CA LEU A 131 21.06 9.17 1.01
C LEU A 131 22.47 9.75 0.95
N LEU A 132 23.41 9.23 1.75
CA LEU A 132 24.78 9.74 1.77
C LEU A 132 25.49 9.59 0.40
N PRO A 133 25.39 8.45 -0.34
CA PRO A 133 26.04 8.31 -1.66
C PRO A 133 25.59 9.28 -2.77
N PRO A 134 24.30 9.59 -3.01
CA PRO A 134 23.93 10.63 -3.97
C PRO A 134 24.35 12.03 -3.49
N VAL A 135 24.17 12.38 -2.21
CA VAL A 135 24.55 13.69 -1.67
C VAL A 135 26.07 13.91 -1.81
N VAL A 136 26.90 12.95 -1.36
CA VAL A 136 28.36 13.05 -1.45
C VAL A 136 28.86 13.21 -2.89
N ARG A 137 28.26 12.50 -3.85
CA ARG A 137 28.61 12.64 -5.28
C ARG A 137 28.30 14.04 -5.81
N LEU A 138 27.15 14.60 -5.47
CA LEU A 138 26.78 15.97 -5.87
C LEU A 138 27.68 17.03 -5.21
N THR A 139 28.03 16.86 -3.94
CA THR A 139 28.92 17.78 -3.23
C THR A 139 30.37 17.66 -3.65
N MET A 140 30.80 16.48 -4.12
CA MET A 140 32.11 16.32 -4.77
C MET A 140 32.17 17.15 -6.06
N VAL A 141 31.13 17.13 -6.89
CA VAL A 141 31.04 17.99 -8.09
C VAL A 141 31.06 19.47 -7.70
N ALA A 142 30.30 19.88 -6.69
CA ALA A 142 30.34 21.25 -6.16
C ALA A 142 31.74 21.65 -5.66
N SER A 143 32.45 20.74 -4.98
CA SER A 143 33.82 20.97 -4.50
C SER A 143 34.80 21.14 -5.66
N VAL A 144 34.68 20.36 -6.74
CA VAL A 144 35.52 20.52 -7.95
C VAL A 144 35.29 21.87 -8.61
N ILE A 145 34.04 22.32 -8.73
CA ILE A 145 33.69 23.64 -9.31
C ILE A 145 34.27 24.79 -8.44
N VAL A 146 34.11 24.70 -7.12
CA VAL A 146 34.62 25.70 -6.17
C VAL A 146 36.16 25.75 -6.18
N LEU A 147 36.84 24.59 -6.17
CA LEU A 147 38.30 24.52 -6.25
C LEU A 147 38.82 25.07 -7.58
N TYR A 148 38.16 24.78 -8.70
CA TYR A 148 38.50 25.33 -10.01
C TYR A 148 38.39 26.87 -10.02
N ASN A 149 37.28 27.43 -9.52
CA ASN A 149 37.09 28.88 -9.47
C ASN A 149 38.07 29.58 -8.51
N ILE A 150 38.38 28.98 -7.35
CA ILE A 150 39.43 29.48 -6.44
C ILE A 150 40.80 29.48 -7.14
N PHE A 151 41.16 28.38 -7.80
CA PHE A 151 42.45 28.25 -8.48
C PHE A 151 42.61 29.29 -9.61
N LEU A 152 41.60 29.48 -10.46
CA LEU A 152 41.65 30.51 -11.50
C LEU A 152 41.72 31.92 -10.92
N THR A 153 40.92 32.23 -9.90
CA THR A 153 40.91 33.57 -9.28
C THR A 153 42.27 33.89 -8.64
N GLY A 154 42.96 32.89 -8.08
CA GLY A 154 44.28 33.06 -7.46
C GLY A 154 45.46 33.11 -8.43
N TYR A 155 45.47 32.29 -9.49
CA TYR A 155 46.64 32.14 -10.37
C TYR A 155 46.47 32.73 -11.78
N PHE A 156 45.23 32.83 -12.30
CA PHE A 156 44.96 33.21 -13.69
C PHE A 156 43.70 34.10 -13.81
N PRO A 157 43.73 35.36 -13.30
CA PRO A 157 42.58 36.27 -13.31
C PRO A 157 42.08 36.67 -14.70
N CYS A 158 42.81 36.32 -15.78
CA CYS A 158 42.43 36.55 -17.17
C CYS A 158 41.52 35.44 -17.75
N VAL A 159 41.31 34.34 -17.04
CA VAL A 159 40.51 33.18 -17.49
C VAL A 159 39.10 33.25 -16.91
N GLY A 160 38.09 32.93 -17.72
CA GLY A 160 36.68 33.00 -17.33
C GLY A 160 36.31 32.05 -16.18
N ILE A 161 35.66 32.60 -15.15
CA ILE A 161 35.16 31.90 -13.97
C ILE A 161 33.87 31.13 -14.32
N LEU A 162 33.73 29.89 -13.85
CA LEU A 162 32.49 29.11 -14.02
C LEU A 162 31.42 29.59 -13.04
N HIS A 163 30.56 30.50 -13.51
CA HIS A 163 29.41 31.02 -12.79
C HIS A 163 28.19 31.12 -13.71
N VAL A 164 26.99 31.12 -13.13
CA VAL A 164 25.70 31.30 -13.83
C VAL A 164 24.82 32.21 -12.99
N SER A 165 24.01 33.06 -13.61
CA SER A 165 23.06 33.90 -12.88
C SER A 165 22.19 33.08 -11.92
N SER A 166 22.01 33.55 -10.68
CA SER A 166 21.17 32.89 -9.68
C SER A 166 19.66 33.09 -9.91
N LEU A 167 19.26 34.00 -10.80
CA LEU A 167 17.85 34.35 -11.04
C LEU A 167 16.98 33.15 -11.45
N PRO A 168 17.39 32.24 -12.37
CA PRO A 168 16.58 31.06 -12.72
C PRO A 168 16.34 30.14 -11.52
N PHE A 169 17.31 30.03 -10.60
CA PHE A 169 17.17 29.23 -9.38
C PHE A 169 16.23 29.88 -8.38
N GLN A 170 16.27 31.20 -8.23
CA GLN A 170 15.31 31.91 -7.38
C GLN A 170 13.86 31.74 -7.89
N LEU A 171 13.66 31.77 -9.20
CA LEU A 171 12.34 31.60 -9.83
C LEU A 171 11.83 30.15 -9.81
N ALA A 172 12.71 29.16 -9.96
CA ALA A 172 12.32 27.76 -10.04
C ALA A 172 12.32 27.01 -8.69
N ALA A 173 12.94 27.56 -7.63
CA ALA A 173 12.95 26.93 -6.30
C ALA A 173 11.55 26.72 -5.70
N PRO A 174 10.59 27.67 -5.79
CA PRO A 174 9.22 27.45 -5.35
C PRO A 174 8.52 26.32 -6.13
N ALA A 175 8.77 26.21 -7.44
CA ALA A 175 8.20 25.14 -8.26
C ALA A 175 8.77 23.76 -7.88
N LEU A 176 10.08 23.68 -7.61
CA LEU A 176 10.73 22.46 -7.13
C LEU A 176 10.17 22.01 -5.77
N ALA A 177 10.00 22.95 -4.82
CA ALA A 177 9.40 22.67 -3.52
C ALA A 177 7.94 22.19 -3.66
N LEU A 178 7.16 22.82 -4.54
CA LEU A 178 5.77 22.44 -4.79
C LEU A 178 5.66 21.02 -5.39
N LEU A 179 6.53 20.67 -6.34
CA LEU A 179 6.59 19.31 -6.93
C LEU A 179 6.90 18.23 -5.88
N LEU A 180 7.84 18.52 -4.96
CA LEU A 180 8.15 17.66 -3.82
C LEU A 180 6.95 17.49 -2.88
N VAL A 181 6.28 18.58 -2.50
CA VAL A 181 5.11 18.56 -1.60
C VAL A 181 3.94 17.79 -2.22
N PHE A 182 3.65 17.99 -3.51
CA PHE A 182 2.61 17.21 -4.19
C PHE A 182 2.97 15.72 -4.29
N ARG A 183 4.26 15.37 -4.44
CA ARG A 183 4.71 13.97 -4.39
C ARG A 183 4.46 13.35 -3.02
N THR A 184 4.97 13.96 -1.95
CA THR A 184 4.84 13.40 -0.60
C THR A 184 3.38 13.35 -0.14
N ASN A 185 2.54 14.29 -0.54
CA ASN A 185 1.10 14.25 -0.29
C ASN A 185 0.40 13.10 -1.04
N ALA A 186 0.79 12.82 -2.29
CA ALA A 186 0.26 11.67 -3.03
C ALA A 186 0.68 10.32 -2.40
N SER A 187 1.94 10.20 -1.94
CA SER A 187 2.41 9.04 -1.18
C SER A 187 1.64 8.88 0.14
N TYR A 188 1.47 9.97 0.89
CA TYR A 188 0.70 9.96 2.15
C TYR A 188 -0.75 9.49 1.96
N GLY A 189 -1.40 9.90 0.86
CA GLY A 189 -2.75 9.42 0.52
C GLY A 189 -2.83 7.90 0.36
N ARG A 190 -1.81 7.26 -0.24
CA ARG A 190 -1.72 5.79 -0.36
C ARG A 190 -1.55 5.11 0.99
N TYR A 191 -0.73 5.68 1.87
CA TYR A 191 -0.52 5.18 3.23
C TYR A 191 -1.79 5.28 4.09
N ASP A 192 -2.50 6.40 4.01
CA ASP A 192 -3.78 6.59 4.70
C ASP A 192 -4.87 5.63 4.17
N GLU A 193 -4.92 5.38 2.84
CA GLU A 193 -5.81 4.37 2.26
C GLU A 193 -5.50 2.95 2.75
N ALA A 194 -4.24 2.51 2.67
CA ALA A 194 -3.82 1.20 3.16
C ALA A 194 -4.17 0.99 4.64
N ARG A 195 -3.92 1.99 5.49
CA ARG A 195 -4.29 1.95 6.91
C ARG A 195 -5.80 1.79 7.11
N LYS A 196 -6.63 2.50 6.32
CA LYS A 196 -8.11 2.39 6.39
C LYS A 196 -8.61 1.02 5.96
N SER A 197 -8.02 0.41 4.93
CA SER A 197 -8.39 -0.94 4.51
C SER A 197 -8.09 -1.98 5.59
N TRP A 198 -6.91 -1.94 6.21
CA TRP A 198 -6.58 -2.82 7.34
C TRP A 198 -7.44 -2.57 8.59
N ALA A 199 -7.82 -1.31 8.87
CA ALA A 199 -8.78 -1.01 9.94
C ALA A 199 -10.19 -1.58 9.64
N THR A 200 -10.62 -1.53 8.38
CA THR A 200 -11.90 -2.12 7.93
C THR A 200 -11.87 -3.64 8.02
N ILE A 201 -10.79 -4.30 7.59
CA ILE A 201 -10.58 -5.75 7.77
C ILE A 201 -10.72 -6.11 9.26
N ALA A 202 -10.02 -5.40 10.14
CA ALA A 202 -10.09 -5.64 11.57
C ALA A 202 -11.49 -5.44 12.19
N SER A 203 -12.31 -4.52 11.65
CA SER A 203 -13.69 -4.33 12.11
C SER A 203 -14.64 -5.39 11.57
N ARG A 204 -14.57 -5.69 10.27
CA ARG A 204 -15.40 -6.73 9.65
C ARG A 204 -15.12 -8.11 10.23
N SER A 205 -13.87 -8.43 10.58
CA SER A 205 -13.56 -9.67 11.30
C SER A 205 -14.20 -9.74 12.68
N ARG A 206 -14.24 -8.63 13.45
CA ARG A 206 -14.95 -8.59 14.74
C ARG A 206 -16.46 -8.73 14.57
N ASP A 207 -17.05 -8.03 13.61
CA ASP A 207 -18.48 -8.08 13.35
C ASP A 207 -18.93 -9.47 12.88
N MET A 208 -18.18 -10.07 11.95
CA MET A 208 -18.45 -11.41 11.42
C MET A 208 -18.29 -12.49 12.50
N ALA A 209 -17.24 -12.43 13.34
CA ALA A 209 -17.09 -13.37 14.45
C ALA A 209 -18.26 -13.29 15.44
N ARG A 210 -18.64 -12.06 15.84
CA ARG A 210 -19.78 -11.83 16.75
C ARG A 210 -21.10 -12.34 16.17
N GLN A 211 -21.33 -12.14 14.87
CA GLN A 211 -22.53 -12.61 14.18
C GLN A 211 -22.54 -14.14 14.02
N ALA A 212 -21.46 -14.73 13.51
CA ALA A 212 -21.33 -16.17 13.30
C ALA A 212 -21.61 -16.94 14.59
N VAL A 213 -20.93 -16.59 15.69
CA VAL A 213 -21.10 -17.23 17.00
C VAL A 213 -22.53 -17.06 17.56
N THR A 214 -23.28 -16.02 17.14
CA THR A 214 -24.68 -15.80 17.57
C THR A 214 -25.71 -16.53 16.68
N PHE A 215 -25.39 -16.74 15.40
CA PHE A 215 -26.28 -17.33 14.40
C PHE A 215 -26.17 -18.86 14.35
N PHE A 216 -24.97 -19.41 14.53
CA PHE A 216 -24.68 -20.84 14.54
C PHE A 216 -25.11 -21.46 15.89
N ARG A 217 -26.42 -21.68 16.04
CA ARG A 217 -27.03 -22.22 17.28
C ARG A 217 -27.15 -23.74 17.32
N HIS A 218 -27.10 -24.41 16.17
CA HIS A 218 -27.34 -25.83 16.05
C HIS A 218 -26.04 -26.61 16.35
N PRO A 219 -26.05 -27.63 17.23
CA PRO A 219 -24.81 -28.31 17.64
C PRO A 219 -24.08 -29.03 16.48
N ALA A 220 -24.81 -29.47 15.45
CA ALA A 220 -24.18 -30.04 14.25
C ALA A 220 -23.40 -29.01 13.40
N ASP A 221 -23.61 -27.71 13.61
CA ASP A 221 -22.93 -26.64 12.89
C ASP A 221 -21.70 -26.13 13.67
N ALA A 222 -21.36 -26.74 14.81
CA ALA A 222 -20.25 -26.32 15.66
C ALA A 222 -18.88 -26.46 14.99
N SER A 223 -18.67 -27.51 14.19
CA SER A 223 -17.47 -27.66 13.35
C SER A 223 -17.42 -26.58 12.27
N LEU A 224 -18.52 -26.34 11.55
CA LEU A 224 -18.63 -25.27 10.56
C LEU A 224 -18.29 -23.90 11.16
N LEU A 225 -18.79 -23.59 12.37
CA LEU A 225 -18.42 -22.37 13.08
C LEU A 225 -16.92 -22.32 13.37
N HIS A 226 -16.31 -23.43 13.80
CA HIS A 226 -14.86 -23.49 14.08
C HIS A 226 -14.03 -23.19 12.83
N HIS A 227 -14.27 -23.91 11.71
CA HIS A 227 -13.58 -23.66 10.45
C HIS A 227 -13.82 -22.23 9.94
N LEU A 228 -15.04 -21.67 10.08
CA LEU A 228 -15.33 -20.29 9.68
C LEU A 228 -14.48 -19.27 10.45
N LEU A 229 -14.32 -19.47 11.76
CA LEU A 229 -13.50 -18.59 12.60
C LEU A 229 -11.99 -18.79 12.36
N GLN A 230 -11.52 -20.02 12.11
CA GLN A 230 -10.13 -20.28 11.71
C GLN A 230 -9.79 -19.58 10.38
N HIS A 231 -10.64 -19.71 9.36
CA HIS A 231 -10.47 -19.03 8.08
C HIS A 231 -10.50 -17.50 8.24
N LEU A 232 -11.42 -16.98 9.06
CA LEU A 232 -11.49 -15.55 9.38
C LEU A 232 -10.22 -15.01 10.08
N ILE A 233 -9.59 -15.84 10.92
CA ILE A 233 -8.30 -15.54 11.56
C ILE A 233 -7.13 -15.66 10.57
N ALA A 234 -7.15 -16.66 9.67
CA ALA A 234 -6.10 -16.91 8.68
C ALA A 234 -6.04 -15.83 7.58
N LEU A 235 -7.18 -15.22 7.25
CA LEU A 235 -7.30 -14.22 6.18
C LEU A 235 -6.29 -13.05 6.32
N PRO A 236 -6.18 -12.33 7.46
CA PRO A 236 -5.16 -11.30 7.67
C PRO A 236 -3.72 -11.76 7.40
N TYR A 237 -3.34 -12.98 7.80
CA TYR A 237 -1.99 -13.52 7.56
C TYR A 237 -1.77 -13.82 6.06
N CYS A 238 -2.77 -14.39 5.39
CA CYS A 238 -2.73 -14.63 3.94
C CYS A 238 -2.62 -13.30 3.15
N VAL A 239 -3.30 -12.25 3.60
CA VAL A 239 -3.22 -10.91 2.99
C VAL A 239 -1.86 -10.26 3.28
N LYS A 240 -1.30 -10.41 4.49
CA LYS A 240 0.06 -9.96 4.82
C LYS A 240 1.08 -10.61 3.88
N ASP A 241 1.11 -11.94 3.82
CA ASP A 241 1.99 -12.72 2.95
C ASP A 241 1.85 -12.33 1.48
N HIS A 242 0.62 -12.18 0.98
CA HIS A 242 0.39 -11.77 -0.41
C HIS A 242 1.01 -10.40 -0.75
N LEU A 243 0.99 -9.45 0.18
CA LEU A 243 1.47 -8.08 -0.02
C LEU A 243 2.96 -7.87 0.30
N THR A 244 3.56 -8.72 1.14
CA THR A 244 4.95 -8.54 1.63
C THR A 244 5.89 -9.68 1.25
N ARG A 245 5.37 -10.87 0.94
CA ARG A 245 6.12 -12.11 0.67
C ARG A 245 7.12 -12.48 1.78
N GLU A 246 6.74 -12.28 3.04
CA GLU A 246 7.48 -12.78 4.19
C GLU A 246 7.37 -14.32 4.27
N ASP A 247 8.49 -15.06 4.15
CA ASP A 247 8.58 -16.54 4.04
C ASP A 247 7.99 -17.36 5.22
N ASP A 248 7.48 -16.71 6.26
CA ASP A 248 7.02 -17.33 7.51
C ASP A 248 5.54 -17.77 7.52
N LEU A 249 4.75 -17.53 6.47
CA LEU A 249 3.29 -17.79 6.49
C LEU A 249 2.93 -19.22 6.95
N ARG A 250 3.66 -20.25 6.50
CA ARG A 250 3.40 -21.65 6.92
C ARG A 250 3.56 -21.80 8.43
N LYS A 251 4.58 -21.18 9.04
CA LYS A 251 4.80 -21.20 10.50
C LYS A 251 3.71 -20.42 11.21
N GLU A 252 3.36 -19.23 10.74
CA GLU A 252 2.28 -18.42 11.34
C GLU A 252 0.93 -19.17 11.34
N LEU A 253 0.56 -19.84 10.25
CA LEU A 253 -0.68 -20.61 10.19
C LEU A 253 -0.65 -21.87 11.06
N THR A 254 0.50 -22.55 11.17
CA THR A 254 0.66 -23.76 12.00
C THR A 254 0.70 -23.41 13.49
N ASP A 255 1.62 -22.53 13.89
CA ASP A 255 1.97 -22.28 15.29
C ASP A 255 1.03 -21.27 15.97
N ILE A 256 0.60 -20.24 15.23
CA ILE A 256 -0.14 -19.09 15.77
C ILE A 256 -1.64 -19.21 15.55
N VAL A 257 -2.07 -19.65 14.36
CA VAL A 257 -3.49 -19.83 14.01
C VAL A 257 -3.99 -21.24 14.35
N LYS A 258 -3.13 -22.26 14.26
CA LYS A 258 -3.50 -23.68 14.41
C LYS A 258 -4.59 -24.09 13.43
N VAL A 259 -4.34 -23.83 12.15
CA VAL A 259 -5.13 -24.38 11.04
C VAL A 259 -4.88 -25.88 10.96
N GLU A 260 -5.91 -26.66 10.63
CA GLU A 260 -5.80 -28.11 10.41
C GLU A 260 -4.91 -28.42 9.19
N ASP A 261 -4.17 -29.53 9.20
CA ASP A 261 -3.14 -29.82 8.19
C ASP A 261 -3.69 -29.91 6.75
N ASP A 262 -4.93 -30.35 6.59
CA ASP A 262 -5.64 -30.42 5.30
C ASP A 262 -5.95 -29.00 4.76
N ASP A 263 -6.57 -28.14 5.59
CA ASP A 263 -6.85 -26.74 5.26
C ASP A 263 -5.55 -25.96 4.99
N LEU A 264 -4.52 -26.17 5.81
CA LEU A 264 -3.20 -25.57 5.64
C LEU A 264 -2.59 -25.95 4.28
N THR A 265 -2.62 -27.24 3.93
CA THR A 265 -2.09 -27.74 2.66
C THR A 265 -2.85 -27.14 1.48
N ALA A 266 -4.18 -27.05 1.57
CA ALA A 266 -5.01 -26.42 0.55
C ALA A 266 -4.68 -24.92 0.37
N ILE A 267 -4.60 -24.14 1.45
CA ILE A 267 -4.21 -22.72 1.41
C ILE A 267 -2.82 -22.55 0.78
N MET A 268 -1.81 -23.35 1.20
CA MET A 268 -0.45 -23.28 0.67
C MET A 268 -0.37 -23.61 -0.83
N SER A 269 -1.17 -24.58 -1.30
CA SER A 269 -1.23 -24.99 -2.71
C SER A 269 -1.95 -23.99 -3.62
N SER A 270 -2.77 -23.10 -3.07
CA SER A 270 -3.59 -22.17 -3.84
C SER A 270 -2.76 -21.06 -4.49
N THR A 271 -3.09 -20.70 -5.74
CA THR A 271 -2.46 -19.58 -6.45
C THR A 271 -2.76 -18.23 -5.80
N HIS A 272 -3.90 -18.09 -5.11
CA HIS A 272 -4.34 -16.83 -4.52
C HIS A 272 -4.93 -17.04 -3.11
N ARG A 273 -4.04 -17.13 -2.12
CA ARG A 273 -4.35 -17.53 -0.73
C ARG A 273 -5.49 -16.73 -0.08
N PRO A 274 -5.55 -15.38 -0.17
CA PRO A 274 -6.66 -14.62 0.42
C PRO A 274 -8.04 -14.97 -0.18
N ASN A 275 -8.08 -15.23 -1.49
CA ASN A 275 -9.33 -15.52 -2.20
C ASN A 275 -9.79 -16.97 -1.93
N TYR A 276 -8.86 -17.92 -1.84
CA TYR A 276 -9.17 -19.28 -1.38
C TYR A 276 -9.85 -19.25 0.00
N VAL A 277 -9.28 -18.50 0.95
CA VAL A 277 -9.83 -18.37 2.31
C VAL A 277 -11.22 -17.73 2.31
N LEU A 278 -11.45 -16.67 1.53
CA LEU A 278 -12.76 -16.03 1.40
C LEU A 278 -13.81 -16.95 0.74
N GLN A 279 -13.42 -17.70 -0.29
CA GLN A 279 -14.28 -18.69 -0.96
C GLN A 279 -14.69 -19.83 -0.01
N ALA A 280 -13.76 -20.31 0.84
CA ALA A 280 -14.05 -21.29 1.88
C ALA A 280 -15.03 -20.74 2.91
N MET A 281 -14.87 -19.48 3.35
CA MET A 281 -15.80 -18.80 4.25
C MET A 281 -17.22 -18.73 3.66
N SER A 282 -17.38 -18.34 2.38
CA SER A 282 -18.69 -18.33 1.71
C SER A 282 -19.29 -19.74 1.62
N TYR A 283 -18.51 -20.76 1.29
CA TYR A 283 -18.98 -22.15 1.23
C TYR A 283 -19.51 -22.64 2.59
N ILE A 284 -18.79 -22.33 3.68
CA ILE A 284 -19.19 -22.69 5.05
C ILE A 284 -20.50 -21.97 5.44
N VAL A 285 -20.62 -20.66 5.14
CA VAL A 285 -21.85 -19.90 5.41
C VAL A 285 -23.05 -20.46 4.64
N HIS A 286 -22.90 -20.78 3.35
CA HIS A 286 -23.97 -21.39 2.56
C HIS A 286 -24.36 -22.80 3.05
N SER A 287 -23.40 -23.61 3.48
CA SER A 287 -23.62 -24.98 3.96
C SER A 287 -24.26 -25.06 5.36
N SER A 288 -24.19 -23.98 6.15
CA SER A 288 -24.78 -23.91 7.49
C SER A 288 -26.32 -23.92 7.48
N ARG A 289 -26.94 -24.30 8.61
CA ARG A 289 -28.40 -24.38 8.80
C ARG A 289 -29.03 -23.07 9.29
N ILE A 290 -28.31 -21.95 9.19
CA ILE A 290 -28.81 -20.62 9.59
C ILE A 290 -29.83 -20.09 8.56
N SER A 291 -30.66 -19.12 8.96
CA SER A 291 -31.65 -18.50 8.07
C SER A 291 -30.99 -17.76 6.90
N ASP A 292 -31.64 -17.73 5.73
CA ASP A 292 -31.10 -17.02 4.54
C ASP A 292 -30.85 -15.53 4.81
N MET A 293 -31.64 -14.89 5.68
CA MET A 293 -31.38 -13.52 6.13
C MET A 293 -30.08 -13.40 6.93
N GLN A 294 -29.73 -14.42 7.72
CA GLN A 294 -28.46 -14.49 8.46
C GLN A 294 -27.29 -14.81 7.52
N LYS A 295 -27.51 -15.65 6.49
CA LYS A 295 -26.52 -15.92 5.43
C LYS A 295 -26.18 -14.63 4.68
N ALA A 296 -27.18 -13.87 4.24
CA ALA A 296 -27.00 -12.59 3.55
C ALA A 296 -26.23 -11.55 4.40
N VAL A 297 -26.49 -11.50 5.71
CA VAL A 297 -25.75 -10.62 6.63
C VAL A 297 -24.29 -11.05 6.79
N LEU A 298 -24.00 -12.34 6.87
CA LEU A 298 -22.61 -12.84 6.92
C LEU A 298 -21.88 -12.63 5.59
N ASP A 299 -22.52 -12.96 4.47
CA ASP A 299 -21.96 -12.77 3.12
C ASP A 299 -21.65 -11.31 2.83
N SER A 300 -22.47 -10.36 3.31
CA SER A 300 -22.15 -8.92 3.22
C SER A 300 -20.83 -8.53 3.91
N ASN A 301 -20.43 -9.21 5.00
CA ASN A 301 -19.10 -9.02 5.58
C ASN A 301 -18.01 -9.63 4.71
N ILE A 302 -18.25 -10.79 4.09
CA ILE A 302 -17.29 -11.45 3.19
C ILE A 302 -17.03 -10.57 1.95
N VAL A 303 -18.08 -10.03 1.33
CA VAL A 303 -17.97 -9.02 0.27
C VAL A 303 -17.17 -7.81 0.76
N SER A 304 -17.51 -7.25 1.93
CA SER A 304 -16.79 -6.12 2.50
C SER A 304 -15.32 -6.42 2.83
N LEU A 305 -14.94 -7.68 3.11
CA LEU A 305 -13.57 -8.12 3.31
C LEU A 305 -12.84 -8.24 1.95
N GLN A 306 -13.46 -8.90 0.96
CA GLN A 306 -12.96 -9.01 -0.41
C GLN A 306 -12.67 -7.63 -1.01
N ASP A 307 -13.55 -6.64 -0.81
CA ASP A 307 -13.34 -5.25 -1.24
C ASP A 307 -12.04 -4.64 -0.67
N GLN A 308 -11.69 -4.97 0.58
CA GLN A 308 -10.45 -4.47 1.18
C GLN A 308 -9.21 -5.22 0.68
N VAL A 309 -9.33 -6.52 0.40
CA VAL A 309 -8.25 -7.31 -0.21
C VAL A 309 -7.93 -6.77 -1.60
N VAL A 310 -8.93 -6.56 -2.45
CA VAL A 310 -8.79 -5.93 -3.77
C VAL A 310 -8.28 -4.49 -3.66
N GLY A 311 -8.70 -3.74 -2.64
CA GLY A 311 -8.15 -2.41 -2.34
C GLY A 311 -6.65 -2.42 -2.06
N CYS A 312 -6.18 -3.38 -1.24
CA CYS A 312 -4.76 -3.57 -0.97
C CYS A 312 -3.98 -4.05 -2.21
N GLU A 313 -4.51 -5.00 -2.98
CA GLU A 313 -3.94 -5.45 -4.26
C GLU A 313 -3.78 -4.27 -5.25
N ARG A 314 -4.80 -3.41 -5.35
CA ARG A 314 -4.75 -2.20 -6.18
C ARG A 314 -3.64 -1.26 -5.72
N LEU A 315 -3.51 -1.02 -4.42
CA LEU A 315 -2.45 -0.17 -3.87
C LEU A 315 -1.06 -0.74 -4.15
N PHE A 316 -0.87 -2.06 -4.01
CA PHE A 316 0.40 -2.74 -4.29
C PHE A 316 0.76 -2.72 -5.78
N THR A 317 -0.20 -3.07 -6.65
CA THR A 317 0.03 -3.23 -8.10
C THR A 317 0.08 -1.92 -8.88
N THR A 318 -0.53 -0.84 -8.38
CA THR A 318 -0.58 0.46 -9.06
C THR A 318 0.17 1.54 -8.27
N PRO A 319 1.49 1.75 -8.51
CA PRO A 319 2.27 2.82 -7.87
C PRO A 319 1.89 4.22 -8.41
N ILE A 320 2.50 5.28 -7.87
CA ILE A 320 2.36 6.63 -8.42
C ILE A 320 2.90 6.62 -9.86
N PRO A 321 2.26 7.31 -10.83
CA PRO A 321 2.67 7.27 -12.23
C PRO A 321 4.17 7.54 -12.42
N LEU A 322 4.90 6.56 -12.98
CA LEU A 322 6.37 6.56 -13.06
C LEU A 322 6.96 7.78 -13.78
N CYS A 323 6.18 8.46 -14.64
CA CYS A 323 6.59 9.73 -15.24
C CYS A 323 6.83 10.82 -14.18
N TYR A 324 6.05 10.84 -13.11
CA TYR A 324 6.12 11.82 -12.03
C TYR A 324 7.35 11.60 -11.15
N THR A 325 7.55 10.36 -10.67
CA THR A 325 8.73 10.01 -9.84
C THR A 325 10.05 10.22 -10.60
N ARG A 326 10.11 9.80 -11.88
CA ARG A 326 11.27 10.04 -12.75
C ARG A 326 11.50 11.52 -13.06
N LEU A 327 10.46 12.32 -13.24
CA LEU A 327 10.59 13.76 -13.52
C LEU A 327 11.17 14.48 -12.30
N THR A 328 10.58 14.28 -11.13
CA THR A 328 11.02 14.92 -9.88
C THR A 328 12.48 14.58 -9.55
N SER A 329 12.85 13.30 -9.63
CA SER A 329 14.24 12.85 -9.39
C SER A 329 15.24 13.48 -10.37
N ARG A 330 14.91 13.52 -11.66
CA ARG A 330 15.77 14.14 -12.69
C ARG A 330 15.94 15.64 -12.49
N ILE A 331 14.85 16.35 -12.18
CA ILE A 331 14.91 17.79 -11.90
C ILE A 331 15.78 18.03 -10.65
N LEU A 332 15.64 17.24 -9.58
CA LEU A 332 16.46 17.36 -8.36
C LEU A 332 17.95 17.13 -8.63
N VAL A 333 18.31 16.13 -9.43
CA VAL A 333 19.72 15.88 -9.79
C VAL A 333 20.28 17.02 -10.65
N VAL A 334 19.58 17.45 -11.70
CA VAL A 334 20.01 18.57 -12.56
C VAL A 334 20.13 19.87 -11.77
N TRP A 335 19.19 20.11 -10.85
CA TRP A 335 19.20 21.25 -9.94
C TRP A 335 20.50 21.33 -9.15
N HIS A 336 20.84 20.29 -8.40
CA HIS A 336 22.00 20.28 -7.52
C HIS A 336 23.34 20.21 -8.26
N LEU A 337 23.37 19.68 -9.48
CA LEU A 337 24.55 19.75 -10.34
C LEU A 337 24.85 21.19 -10.80
N LEU A 338 23.83 22.01 -11.06
CA LEU A 338 23.99 23.38 -11.54
C LEU A 338 24.02 24.43 -10.40
N LEU A 339 23.42 24.11 -9.24
CA LEU A 339 23.38 24.97 -8.05
C LEU A 339 24.74 25.58 -7.61
N PRO A 340 25.88 24.85 -7.58
CA PRO A 340 27.16 25.45 -7.21
C PRO A 340 27.63 26.58 -8.15
N LEU A 341 27.25 26.54 -9.44
CA LEU A 341 27.57 27.60 -10.40
C LEU A 341 26.79 28.90 -10.11
N ALA A 342 25.60 28.79 -9.52
CA ALA A 342 24.75 29.91 -9.16
C ALA A 342 25.02 30.49 -7.78
N LEU A 343 25.65 29.72 -6.89
CA LEU A 343 26.01 30.16 -5.53
C LEU A 343 27.42 30.77 -5.45
N TRP A 344 28.29 30.52 -6.44
CA TRP A 344 29.69 30.99 -6.42
C TRP A 344 29.82 32.48 -6.11
N ASP A 345 29.10 33.34 -6.84
CA ASP A 345 29.21 34.81 -6.73
C ASP A 345 28.80 35.36 -5.36
N GLN A 346 27.98 34.62 -4.61
CA GLN A 346 27.44 35.04 -3.30
C GLN A 346 28.13 34.35 -2.12
N CYS A 347 28.57 33.11 -2.30
CA CYS A 347 29.01 32.23 -1.22
C CYS A 347 30.48 31.81 -1.32
N THR A 348 31.13 31.91 -2.49
CA THR A 348 32.50 31.44 -2.76
C THR A 348 32.75 30.03 -2.20
N TRP A 349 33.52 29.89 -1.11
CA TRP A 349 33.79 28.60 -0.43
C TRP A 349 32.58 28.01 0.31
N ILE A 350 31.67 28.86 0.83
CA ILE A 350 30.45 28.46 1.55
C ILE A 350 29.48 27.70 0.62
N THR A 351 29.68 27.80 -0.70
CA THR A 351 28.99 27.00 -1.71
C THR A 351 29.05 25.49 -1.43
N ILE A 352 30.15 24.97 -0.89
CA ILE A 352 30.28 23.53 -0.57
C ILE A 352 29.32 23.12 0.56
N PRO A 353 29.37 23.68 1.79
CA PRO A 353 28.40 23.34 2.83
C PRO A 353 26.95 23.73 2.47
N ALA A 354 26.72 24.79 1.70
CA ALA A 354 25.39 25.17 1.24
C ALA A 354 24.77 24.15 0.26
N THR A 355 25.56 23.64 -0.71
CA THR A 355 25.11 22.58 -1.62
C THR A 355 24.93 21.24 -0.91
N PHE A 356 25.77 20.92 0.09
CA PHE A 356 25.56 19.75 0.95
C PHE A 356 24.24 19.83 1.73
N LEU A 357 23.98 20.96 2.40
CA LEU A 357 22.79 21.13 3.24
C LEU A 357 21.50 21.12 2.40
N SER A 358 21.50 21.78 1.25
CA SER A 358 20.34 21.80 0.34
C SER A 358 20.07 20.42 -0.28
N ALA A 359 21.10 19.71 -0.74
CA ALA A 359 20.97 18.35 -1.24
C ALA A 359 20.45 17.40 -0.15
N ALA A 360 21.06 17.43 1.05
CA ALA A 360 20.61 16.60 2.17
C ALA A 360 19.15 16.86 2.55
N ALA A 361 18.69 18.11 2.51
CA ALA A 361 17.29 18.45 2.80
C ALA A 361 16.32 17.97 1.70
N LEU A 362 16.58 18.31 0.43
CA LEU A 362 15.63 18.05 -0.66
C LEU A 362 15.57 16.57 -1.07
N PHE A 363 16.72 15.87 -1.07
CA PHE A 363 16.72 14.41 -1.30
C PHE A 363 16.09 13.64 -0.12
N CYS A 364 16.23 14.12 1.12
CA CYS A 364 15.51 13.52 2.26
C CYS A 364 13.98 13.62 2.10
N ILE A 365 13.46 14.74 1.61
CA ILE A 365 12.02 14.89 1.31
C ILE A 365 11.60 13.96 0.17
N GLU A 366 12.42 13.81 -0.88
CA GLU A 366 12.15 12.87 -1.97
C GLU A 366 12.07 11.41 -1.47
N GLU A 367 13.05 10.99 -0.67
CA GLU A 367 13.19 9.63 -0.16
C GLU A 367 12.08 9.26 0.82
N VAL A 368 11.72 10.16 1.73
CA VAL A 368 10.54 9.99 2.60
C VAL A 368 9.27 9.85 1.75
N GLY A 369 9.19 10.53 0.60
CA GLY A 369 8.13 10.33 -0.38
C GLY A 369 8.12 8.94 -1.03
N VAL A 370 9.28 8.33 -1.29
CA VAL A 370 9.40 6.94 -1.78
C VAL A 370 8.98 5.95 -0.70
N LEU A 371 9.54 6.07 0.51
CA LEU A 371 9.26 5.15 1.61
C LEU A 371 7.77 5.10 1.96
N ILE A 372 7.08 6.24 1.97
CA ILE A 372 5.63 6.31 2.24
C ILE A 372 4.79 5.82 1.03
N GLU A 373 5.35 5.75 -0.19
CA GLU A 373 4.65 5.27 -1.39
C GLU A 373 4.31 3.77 -1.33
N GLU A 374 5.11 2.99 -0.59
CA GLU A 374 4.89 1.57 -0.30
C GLU A 374 4.47 1.37 1.17
N PRO A 375 3.16 1.36 1.48
CA PRO A 375 2.72 1.40 2.86
C PRO A 375 2.85 0.08 3.63
N PHE A 376 2.94 -1.05 2.93
CA PHE A 376 2.91 -2.39 3.57
C PHE A 376 4.23 -2.77 4.25
N SER A 377 5.36 -2.20 3.82
CA SER A 377 6.66 -2.33 4.50
C SER A 377 6.69 -1.58 5.85
N ILE A 378 6.00 -0.42 5.94
CA ILE A 378 5.93 0.43 7.14
C ILE A 378 4.85 -0.04 8.13
N LEU A 379 3.69 -0.51 7.65
CA LEU A 379 2.55 -0.85 8.49
C LEU A 379 2.83 -2.08 9.39
N PRO A 380 2.33 -2.08 10.65
CA PRO A 380 2.54 -3.18 11.59
C PRO A 380 1.59 -4.35 11.34
N LEU A 381 1.65 -4.95 10.14
CA LEU A 381 0.68 -5.94 9.65
C LEU A 381 0.60 -7.21 10.53
N SER A 382 1.74 -7.69 11.04
CA SER A 382 1.81 -8.83 11.96
C SER A 382 1.14 -8.53 13.31
N THR A 383 1.33 -7.33 13.86
CA THR A 383 0.69 -6.87 15.10
C THR A 383 -0.82 -6.67 14.93
N ILE A 384 -1.25 -6.12 13.78
CA ILE A 384 -2.67 -5.98 13.44
C ILE A 384 -3.32 -7.36 13.29
N SER A 385 -2.69 -8.29 12.56
CA SER A 385 -3.18 -9.66 12.37
C SER A 385 -3.30 -10.44 13.70
N ASN A 386 -2.32 -10.27 14.60
CA ASN A 386 -2.39 -10.83 15.96
C ASN A 386 -3.51 -10.21 16.80
N THR A 387 -3.75 -8.91 16.65
CA THR A 387 -4.87 -8.22 17.33
C THR A 387 -6.22 -8.72 16.81
N ILE A 388 -6.36 -8.94 15.50
CA ILE A 388 -7.57 -9.54 14.90
C ILE A 388 -7.79 -10.95 15.46
N ARG A 389 -6.76 -11.80 15.44
CA ARG A 389 -6.79 -13.15 16.02
C ARG A 389 -7.25 -13.12 17.48
N SER A 390 -6.62 -12.30 18.31
CA SER A 390 -6.98 -12.17 19.73
C SER A 390 -8.43 -11.76 19.91
N ASN A 391 -8.92 -10.77 19.15
CA ASN A 391 -10.30 -10.32 19.23
C ASN A 391 -11.30 -11.43 18.88
N VAL A 392 -11.04 -12.22 17.82
CA VAL A 392 -11.93 -13.33 17.43
C VAL A 392 -11.96 -14.43 18.50
N VAL A 393 -10.80 -14.79 19.07
CA VAL A 393 -10.70 -15.77 20.16
C VAL A 393 -11.42 -15.28 21.42
N THR A 394 -11.23 -14.02 21.82
CA THR A 394 -11.92 -13.42 22.97
C THR A 394 -13.45 -13.38 22.77
N ILE A 395 -13.94 -13.07 21.56
CA ILE A 395 -15.38 -13.11 21.25
C ILE A 395 -15.96 -14.53 21.44
N LEU A 396 -15.21 -15.57 21.01
CA LEU A 396 -15.62 -16.97 21.18
C LEU A 396 -15.66 -17.38 22.67
N GLN A 397 -14.61 -17.03 23.43
CA GLN A 397 -14.54 -17.29 24.88
C GLN A 397 -15.68 -16.62 25.63
N GLN A 398 -15.90 -15.32 25.40
CA GLN A 398 -17.00 -14.57 26.00
C GLN A 398 -18.36 -15.19 25.69
N HIS A 399 -18.58 -15.66 24.45
CA HIS A 399 -19.85 -16.32 24.13
C HIS A 399 -20.05 -17.63 24.90
N GLN A 400 -18.99 -18.43 25.10
CA GLN A 400 -19.05 -19.63 25.92
C GLN A 400 -19.43 -19.29 27.37
N GLU A 401 -18.80 -18.28 27.98
CA GLU A 401 -19.17 -17.76 29.31
C GLU A 401 -20.64 -17.32 29.38
N TRP A 402 -21.10 -16.51 28.43
CA TRP A 402 -22.49 -16.06 28.35
C TRP A 402 -23.49 -17.20 28.14
N SER A 403 -23.11 -18.26 27.42
CA SER A 403 -23.94 -19.45 27.23
C SER A 403 -24.10 -20.24 28.52
N ILE A 404 -23.02 -20.40 29.30
CA ILE A 404 -23.02 -21.06 30.61
C ILE A 404 -23.88 -20.26 31.60
N LEU A 405 -23.68 -18.93 31.68
CA LEU A 405 -24.47 -18.05 32.53
C LEU A 405 -25.96 -18.08 32.16
N ARG A 406 -26.30 -18.07 30.85
CA ARG A 406 -27.69 -18.16 30.39
C ARG A 406 -28.31 -19.51 30.77
N ASN A 407 -27.62 -20.62 30.54
CA ASN A 407 -28.12 -21.96 30.85
C ASN A 407 -28.31 -22.14 32.37
N GLY A 408 -27.41 -21.58 33.18
CA GLY A 408 -27.58 -21.50 34.64
C GLY A 408 -28.79 -20.66 35.05
N LEU A 409 -29.03 -19.52 34.39
CA LEU A 409 -30.20 -18.66 34.60
C LEU A 409 -31.51 -19.33 34.20
N THR A 410 -31.57 -20.07 33.09
CA THR A 410 -32.80 -20.77 32.68
C THR A 410 -33.16 -21.89 33.65
N VAL A 411 -32.18 -22.69 34.08
CA VAL A 411 -32.38 -23.71 35.14
C VAL A 411 -32.83 -23.08 36.46
N PHE A 412 -32.39 -21.85 36.76
CA PHE A 412 -32.83 -21.12 37.95
C PHE A 412 -34.24 -20.50 37.81
N MET A 413 -34.67 -20.11 36.60
CA MET A 413 -36.02 -19.60 36.36
C MET A 413 -37.10 -20.69 36.35
N GLU A 414 -36.73 -21.95 36.07
CA GLU A 414 -37.61 -23.12 36.21
C GLU A 414 -37.65 -23.66 37.66
N SER A 415 -36.77 -23.19 38.55
CA SER A 415 -36.73 -23.60 39.96
C SER A 415 -37.48 -22.61 40.88
N PRO A 416 -38.45 -23.05 41.70
CA PRO A 416 -39.23 -22.14 42.56
C PRO A 416 -38.47 -21.57 43.77
N ALA A 417 -37.21 -21.95 43.98
CA ALA A 417 -36.41 -21.55 45.15
C ALA A 417 -35.62 -20.25 44.94
N ARG A 418 -36.27 -19.09 45.14
CA ARG A 418 -35.57 -17.79 45.25
C ARG A 418 -34.73 -17.72 46.53
N THR A 419 -33.40 -17.61 46.41
CA THR A 419 -32.53 -16.71 47.21
C THR A 419 -31.05 -16.81 46.81
N ASN A 420 -30.28 -15.75 47.10
CA ASN A 420 -28.80 -15.71 47.13
C ASN A 420 -28.05 -15.81 45.78
N LEU A 421 -28.28 -14.83 44.88
CA LEU A 421 -27.50 -14.67 43.63
C LEU A 421 -26.27 -13.74 43.77
N VAL A 422 -26.30 -12.74 44.67
CA VAL A 422 -25.28 -11.67 44.72
C VAL A 422 -23.90 -12.22 45.10
N ASP A 423 -23.82 -13.06 46.13
CA ASP A 423 -22.53 -13.58 46.63
C ASP A 423 -21.87 -14.60 45.69
N LYS A 424 -22.65 -15.37 44.93
CA LYS A 424 -22.11 -16.34 43.97
C LYS A 424 -21.58 -15.68 42.69
N VAL A 425 -22.20 -14.58 42.23
CA VAL A 425 -21.71 -13.84 41.05
C VAL A 425 -20.38 -13.14 41.34
N CYS A 426 -20.18 -12.65 42.58
CA CYS A 426 -18.89 -12.08 42.99
C CYS A 426 -17.76 -13.12 43.04
N ASN A 427 -18.05 -14.37 43.39
CA ASN A 427 -17.01 -15.39 43.64
C ASN A 427 -16.36 -15.95 42.36
N VAL A 428 -17.05 -15.90 41.20
CA VAL A 428 -16.49 -16.35 39.91
C VAL A 428 -15.33 -15.46 39.45
N ARG A 429 -15.30 -14.19 39.86
CA ARG A 429 -14.17 -13.27 39.58
C ARG A 429 -12.87 -13.63 40.30
N HIS A 430 -12.90 -14.50 41.31
CA HIS A 430 -11.74 -14.80 42.15
C HIS A 430 -10.95 -16.05 41.73
N ILE A 431 -11.39 -16.77 40.69
CA ILE A 431 -10.81 -18.06 40.26
C ILE A 431 -9.90 -17.91 39.01
N TYR A 432 -9.94 -16.77 38.32
CA TYR A 432 -9.25 -16.55 37.03
C TYR A 432 -8.46 -15.22 36.97
N TYR A 433 -7.69 -14.93 38.02
CA TYR A 433 -6.61 -13.94 38.03
C TYR A 433 -5.28 -14.61 38.38
#